data_AF-B0X4D1-F1
#
_entry.id   AF-B0X4D1-F1
#
_cell.length_a   1.000
_cell.length_b   1.000
_cell.length_c   1.000
_cell.angle_alpha   90.00
_cell.angle_beta   90.00
_cell.angle_gamma   90.00
#
_symmetry.space_group_name_H-M   'P 1'
#
loop_
_entity.id
_entity.type
_entity.pdbx_description
1 polymer ?
#
loop_
_entity_poly.entity_id
_entity_poly.type
_entity_poly.pdbx_seq_one_letter_code
_entity_poly.pdbx_strand_id
1 'polypeptide(L)'
;MRLIVLAALLLTAFPAPLQKIKVWFHKESPFGGSAKFGSFLYSDGGGDNSNNNNNTSGLEMVPCTQITVQKVWSRVIARVNSESPLRKVDVNGDGVMDLVVGYGIDEMIDDARGYIPRCTSLKTGLTDMCGGGLMALNGNNGETLWQRWTSFTIFSLKCTIDINSDGQSDCVAAGRGGLILAVDGRNGNILWELKDYSDLESYAETSIDLYTINVVRDLNNDGIADVLAVHVEETQRAHGGHIKLISGATGIILKSIPTPYREEMFVPIQQLMGKDGAEQFLMVSGGQNSPGGIYTLKQENLMKFVGEKDFEPVMRIDSSGFMVPAVLTDLNGDSVEDIVISSFNSTIYAFDGMNKSQLWSYAIPGKLRS
;
A
#
# COMPACT_ATOMS: atom_id res chain seq x y z
N MET A 1 12.58 19.67 -7.60
CA MET A 1 11.31 19.22 -6.97
C MET A 1 10.81 17.87 -7.52
N ARG A 2 11.05 17.50 -8.78
CA ARG A 2 10.64 16.19 -9.35
C ARG A 2 11.57 15.00 -9.06
N LEU A 3 12.85 15.21 -8.72
CA LEU A 3 13.80 14.11 -8.44
C LEU A 3 13.67 13.48 -7.04
N ILE A 4 13.15 14.23 -6.07
CA ILE A 4 13.10 13.79 -4.66
C ILE A 4 11.92 12.82 -4.44
N VAL A 5 10.82 13.02 -5.18
CA VAL A 5 9.65 12.12 -5.16
C VAL A 5 9.99 10.75 -5.78
N LEU A 6 10.86 10.72 -6.81
CA LEU A 6 11.32 9.48 -7.43
C LEU A 6 12.24 8.66 -6.49
N ALA A 7 13.07 9.35 -5.69
CA ALA A 7 13.94 8.70 -4.71
C ALA A 7 13.17 8.10 -3.52
N ALA A 8 12.08 8.75 -3.08
CA ALA A 8 11.20 8.22 -2.04
C ALA A 8 10.44 6.96 -2.51
N LEU A 9 9.98 6.94 -3.77
CA LEU A 9 9.31 5.78 -4.38
C LEU A 9 10.23 4.56 -4.56
N LEU A 10 11.51 4.78 -4.86
CA LEU A 10 12.50 3.70 -4.99
C LEU A 10 12.87 3.05 -3.65
N LEU A 11 12.80 3.79 -2.55
CA LEU A 11 13.12 3.29 -1.21
C LEU A 11 11.97 2.51 -0.57
N THR A 12 10.71 2.74 -0.98
CA THR A 12 9.55 1.98 -0.50
C THR A 12 9.28 0.69 -1.29
N ALA A 13 9.97 0.47 -2.42
CA ALA A 13 9.72 -0.65 -3.33
C ALA A 13 10.54 -1.92 -3.02
N PHE A 14 11.47 -1.88 -2.05
CA PHE A 14 12.32 -3.01 -1.66
C PHE A 14 12.41 -3.13 -0.14
N PRO A 15 11.72 -4.09 0.50
CA PRO A 15 11.92 -4.38 1.91
C PRO A 15 13.15 -5.29 2.04
N ALA A 16 14.33 -4.69 2.13
CA ALA A 16 15.49 -5.38 2.67
C ALA A 16 15.68 -4.94 4.12
N PRO A 17 15.94 -5.84 5.07
CA PRO A 17 16.11 -5.48 6.48
C PRO A 17 17.33 -4.57 6.63
N LEU A 18 17.12 -3.36 7.16
CA LEU A 18 18.11 -2.29 7.30
C LEU A 18 19.22 -2.55 8.35
N GLN A 19 19.37 -3.78 8.85
CA GLN A 19 20.41 -4.13 9.83
C GLN A 19 21.86 -4.12 9.28
N LYS A 20 22.08 -3.71 8.02
CA LYS A 20 23.44 -3.67 7.41
C LYS A 20 23.80 -2.35 6.72
N ILE A 21 23.48 -1.20 7.32
CA ILE A 21 24.07 0.09 6.91
C ILE A 21 24.76 0.72 8.12
N LYS A 22 25.98 0.27 8.42
CA LYS A 22 26.82 0.91 9.43
C LYS A 22 28.27 1.08 8.99
N VAL A 23 28.51 1.52 7.75
CA VAL A 23 29.69 2.30 7.35
C VAL A 23 29.30 3.11 6.11
N TRP A 24 28.83 4.35 6.29
CA TRP A 24 28.65 5.29 5.17
C TRP A 24 29.05 6.71 5.55
N PHE A 25 30.10 6.84 6.37
CA PHE A 25 30.81 8.10 6.59
C PHE A 25 32.30 7.86 6.83
N HIS A 26 33.02 7.41 5.80
CA HIS A 26 34.42 7.75 5.68
C HIS A 26 34.70 8.19 4.23
N LYS A 27 35.02 9.48 4.09
CA LYS A 27 35.68 10.03 2.91
C LYS A 27 36.99 9.28 2.73
N GLU A 28 37.20 8.68 1.56
CA GLU A 28 38.42 8.86 0.77
C GLU A 28 38.27 8.19 -0.60
N SER A 29 38.51 8.98 -1.66
CA SER A 29 38.66 8.46 -3.02
C SER A 29 40.01 7.75 -3.15
N PRO A 30 40.10 6.68 -3.96
CA PRO A 30 41.02 6.80 -5.09
C PRO A 30 40.51 6.10 -6.35
N PHE A 31 40.24 6.89 -7.39
CA PHE A 31 40.41 6.41 -8.76
C PHE A 31 41.91 6.41 -9.08
N GLY A 32 42.47 5.25 -9.37
CA GLY A 32 43.83 5.10 -9.86
C GLY A 32 44.27 3.63 -9.84
N GLY A 33 44.12 2.93 -10.96
CA GLY A 33 44.68 1.58 -11.11
C GLY A 33 43.91 0.71 -12.09
N SER A 34 44.40 0.65 -13.32
CA SER A 34 44.05 -0.36 -14.30
C SER A 34 44.36 -1.78 -13.81
N ALA A 35 43.34 -2.64 -13.73
CA ALA A 35 43.49 -4.08 -13.67
C ALA A 35 42.32 -4.77 -14.41
N LYS A 36 42.62 -5.34 -15.58
CA LYS A 36 41.83 -6.43 -16.18
C LYS A 36 42.24 -7.73 -15.48
N PHE A 37 41.28 -8.63 -15.25
CA PHE A 37 41.34 -10.10 -15.14
C PHE A 37 40.12 -10.49 -14.28
N GLY A 38 39.32 -11.52 -14.53
CA GLY A 38 39.30 -12.61 -15.50
C GLY A 38 38.17 -13.54 -15.04
N SER A 39 37.49 -14.19 -15.98
CA SER A 39 36.47 -15.21 -15.73
C SER A 39 36.92 -16.23 -14.68
N PHE A 40 36.06 -16.58 -13.72
CA PHE A 40 36.08 -17.89 -13.09
C PHE A 40 34.66 -18.46 -13.00
N LEU A 41 34.42 -19.38 -13.94
CA LEU A 41 33.39 -20.40 -13.95
C LEU A 41 33.69 -21.46 -12.88
N TYR A 42 32.61 -22.11 -12.44
CA TYR A 42 32.53 -23.39 -11.73
C TYR A 42 33.57 -24.44 -12.17
N SER A 43 34.15 -25.16 -11.21
CA SER A 43 34.37 -26.61 -11.35
C SER A 43 34.29 -27.33 -10.00
N ASP A 44 33.45 -28.36 -10.01
CA ASP A 44 33.37 -29.48 -9.06
C ASP A 44 34.60 -30.41 -9.18
N GLY A 45 34.94 -31.16 -8.12
CA GLY A 45 35.95 -32.21 -8.15
C GLY A 45 36.84 -32.30 -6.90
N GLY A 46 36.63 -33.34 -6.09
CA GLY A 46 37.28 -33.55 -4.79
C GLY A 46 38.76 -33.97 -4.80
N GLY A 47 39.38 -33.85 -3.63
CA GLY A 47 40.72 -34.31 -3.31
C GLY A 47 41.08 -34.01 -1.85
N ASP A 48 41.25 -35.07 -1.08
CA ASP A 48 41.49 -35.14 0.37
C ASP A 48 42.86 -34.53 0.78
N ASN A 49 42.88 -33.67 1.80
CA ASN A 49 43.96 -33.61 2.80
C ASN A 49 43.65 -32.61 3.93
N SER A 50 43.46 -33.16 5.12
CA SER A 50 43.79 -32.63 6.45
C SER A 50 44.44 -31.24 6.50
N ASN A 51 43.70 -30.24 6.99
CA ASN A 51 44.18 -29.37 8.08
C ASN A 51 43.02 -28.61 8.73
N ASN A 52 42.89 -28.79 10.05
CA ASN A 52 42.03 -28.01 10.92
C ASN A 52 42.32 -26.52 10.79
N ASN A 53 41.36 -25.76 10.27
CA ASN A 53 41.12 -24.38 10.67
C ASN A 53 39.62 -24.09 10.49
N ASN A 54 38.93 -23.93 11.62
CA ASN A 54 37.56 -23.44 11.70
C ASN A 54 37.51 -21.99 11.19
N ASN A 55 37.51 -21.82 9.87
CA ASN A 55 36.99 -20.61 9.25
C ASN A 55 35.57 -20.92 8.80
N THR A 56 34.60 -20.56 9.64
CA THR A 56 33.24 -20.29 9.18
C THR A 56 33.32 -19.16 8.18
N SER A 57 33.52 -19.51 6.92
CA SER A 57 33.38 -18.62 5.77
C SER A 57 31.91 -18.24 5.67
N GLY A 58 31.51 -17.27 6.49
CA GLY A 58 30.26 -16.56 6.31
C GLY A 58 30.29 -15.96 4.91
N LEU A 59 29.32 -16.31 4.08
CA LEU A 59 29.06 -15.62 2.84
C LEU A 59 28.88 -14.13 3.17
N GLU A 60 29.92 -13.34 2.90
CA GLU A 60 29.85 -11.90 2.98
C GLU A 60 28.89 -11.45 1.88
N MET A 61 27.65 -11.20 2.26
CA MET A 61 26.65 -10.57 1.39
C MET A 61 27.13 -9.17 1.06
N VAL A 62 27.84 -9.04 -0.05
CA VAL A 62 28.23 -7.76 -0.63
C VAL A 62 26.94 -7.07 -1.11
N PRO A 63 26.64 -5.83 -0.67
CA PRO A 63 25.48 -5.11 -1.20
C PRO A 63 25.64 -4.96 -2.71
N CYS A 64 24.55 -5.11 -3.47
CA CYS A 64 24.57 -4.96 -4.93
C CYS A 64 25.08 -3.56 -5.32
N THR A 65 26.39 -3.43 -5.58
CA THR A 65 27.02 -2.16 -5.96
C THR A 65 26.83 -1.84 -7.45
N GLN A 66 26.24 -2.75 -8.21
CA GLN A 66 25.95 -2.59 -9.63
C GLN A 66 24.49 -2.95 -9.92
N ILE A 67 23.62 -1.95 -9.89
CA ILE A 67 22.27 -2.07 -10.45
C ILE A 67 22.37 -1.70 -11.93
N THR A 68 22.28 -2.70 -12.80
CA THR A 68 22.13 -2.49 -14.25
C THR A 68 20.66 -2.46 -14.60
N VAL A 69 20.15 -1.30 -14.98
CA VAL A 69 18.75 -1.16 -15.44
C VAL A 69 18.69 -1.49 -16.92
N GLN A 70 17.97 -2.56 -17.26
CA GLN A 70 17.66 -2.91 -18.65
C GLN A 70 16.20 -2.59 -18.95
N LYS A 71 15.95 -1.87 -20.05
CA LYS A 71 14.60 -1.68 -20.56
C LYS A 71 14.11 -3.00 -21.17
N VAL A 72 13.07 -3.59 -20.59
CA VAL A 72 12.39 -4.78 -21.14
C VAL A 72 11.44 -4.34 -22.26
N TRP A 73 10.50 -3.45 -21.94
CA TRP A 73 9.57 -2.84 -22.89
C TRP A 73 9.18 -1.43 -22.43
N SER A 74 8.48 -0.70 -23.30
CA SER A 74 7.83 0.56 -22.95
C SER A 74 6.63 0.77 -23.84
N ARG A 75 5.52 1.18 -23.24
CA ARG A 75 4.25 1.40 -23.90
C ARG A 75 3.62 2.68 -23.38
N VAL A 76 2.98 3.42 -24.27
CA VAL A 76 2.14 4.56 -23.93
C VAL A 76 0.69 4.13 -24.05
N ILE A 77 -0.07 4.30 -22.98
CA ILE A 77 -1.51 4.12 -22.97
C ILE A 77 -2.10 5.52 -22.94
N ALA A 78 -2.78 5.91 -24.02
CA ALA A 78 -3.33 7.25 -24.12
C ALA A 78 -4.52 7.40 -23.18
N ARG A 79 -4.76 8.64 -22.72
CA ARG A 79 -5.97 9.05 -21.99
C ARG A 79 -6.20 8.39 -20.62
N VAL A 80 -5.21 7.68 -20.11
CA VAL A 80 -5.23 7.14 -18.74
C VAL A 80 -4.17 7.83 -17.89
N ASN A 81 -4.49 8.11 -16.64
CA ASN A 81 -3.53 8.48 -15.60
C ASN A 81 -3.54 7.40 -14.50
N SER A 82 -2.44 7.21 -13.80
CA SER A 82 -2.40 6.27 -12.67
C SER A 82 -2.04 7.03 -11.40
N GLU A 83 -2.96 6.96 -10.44
CA GLU A 83 -2.77 7.43 -9.06
C GLU A 83 -2.78 6.25 -8.08
N SER A 84 -2.87 5.03 -8.60
CA SER A 84 -2.87 3.78 -7.82
C SER A 84 -1.48 3.16 -7.74
N PRO A 85 -1.19 2.36 -6.69
CA PRO A 85 0.02 1.58 -6.65
C PRO A 85 0.01 0.48 -7.73
N LEU A 86 1.15 0.27 -8.38
CA LEU A 86 1.35 -0.86 -9.30
C LEU A 86 1.43 -2.17 -8.51
N ARG A 87 0.82 -3.23 -9.03
CA ARG A 87 0.94 -4.59 -8.47
C ARG A 87 1.60 -5.52 -9.45
N LYS A 88 2.39 -6.44 -8.89
CA LYS A 88 3.13 -7.46 -9.62
C LYS A 88 2.47 -8.82 -9.32
N VAL A 89 1.87 -9.45 -10.33
CA VAL A 89 1.16 -10.73 -10.22
C VAL A 89 1.36 -11.49 -11.52
N ASP A 90 1.74 -12.76 -11.49
CA ASP A 90 1.70 -13.63 -12.69
C ASP A 90 0.24 -13.96 -12.97
N VAL A 91 -0.42 -13.25 -13.90
CA VAL A 91 -1.87 -13.39 -14.11
C VAL A 91 -2.22 -14.48 -15.13
N ASN A 92 -1.29 -14.84 -16.01
CA ASN A 92 -1.50 -15.82 -17.07
C ASN A 92 -0.85 -17.19 -16.78
N GLY A 93 -0.11 -17.31 -15.66
CA GLY A 93 0.55 -18.55 -15.23
C GLY A 93 1.78 -18.89 -16.07
N ASP A 94 2.41 -17.91 -16.74
CA ASP A 94 3.57 -18.15 -17.60
C ASP A 94 4.91 -18.16 -16.82
N GLY A 95 4.86 -17.97 -15.50
CA GLY A 95 6.02 -17.92 -14.61
C GLY A 95 6.74 -16.57 -14.62
N VAL A 96 6.30 -15.62 -15.45
CA VAL A 96 6.74 -14.23 -15.44
C VAL A 96 5.65 -13.40 -14.80
N MET A 97 6.07 -12.55 -13.88
CA MET A 97 5.15 -11.69 -13.17
C MET A 97 4.72 -10.51 -14.05
N ASP A 98 3.42 -10.33 -14.19
CA ASP A 98 2.77 -9.26 -14.93
C ASP A 98 2.54 -8.04 -14.04
N LEU A 99 2.05 -6.95 -14.65
CA LEU A 99 1.73 -5.71 -13.96
C LEU A 99 0.22 -5.45 -13.98
N VAL A 100 -0.38 -5.32 -12.80
CA VAL A 100 -1.76 -4.83 -12.66
C VAL A 100 -1.73 -3.36 -12.24
N VAL A 101 -2.47 -2.54 -12.98
CA VAL A 101 -2.50 -1.08 -12.84
C VAL A 101 -3.92 -0.60 -12.69
N GLY A 102 -4.22 0.11 -11.60
CA GLY A 102 -5.41 0.93 -11.49
C GLY A 102 -5.18 2.29 -12.15
N TYR A 103 -6.17 2.78 -12.88
CA TYR A 103 -6.11 4.04 -13.61
C TYR A 103 -7.39 4.86 -13.47
N GLY A 104 -7.24 6.16 -13.71
CA GLY A 104 -8.30 7.11 -13.94
C GLY A 104 -8.34 7.56 -15.39
N ILE A 105 -9.42 8.27 -15.70
CA ILE A 105 -9.59 9.02 -16.93
C ILE A 105 -9.66 10.50 -16.55
N ASP A 106 -8.93 11.33 -17.28
CA ASP A 106 -8.96 12.78 -17.09
C ASP A 106 -10.35 13.33 -17.50
N GLU A 107 -11.03 13.97 -16.55
CA GLU A 107 -12.36 14.57 -16.71
C GLU A 107 -12.39 15.65 -17.81
N MET A 108 -11.24 16.20 -18.19
CA MET A 108 -11.13 17.22 -19.25
C MET A 108 -11.05 16.65 -20.68
N ILE A 109 -11.13 15.33 -20.85
CA ILE A 109 -11.06 14.71 -22.17
C ILE A 109 -12.42 14.82 -22.88
N ASP A 110 -12.47 15.66 -23.92
CA ASP A 110 -13.61 15.74 -24.82
C ASP A 110 -13.69 14.46 -25.69
N ASP A 111 -14.74 13.66 -25.50
CA ASP A 111 -14.92 12.37 -26.19
C ASP A 111 -15.55 12.53 -27.58
N ALA A 112 -14.99 13.40 -28.41
CA ALA A 112 -15.41 13.56 -29.80
C ALA A 112 -15.18 12.29 -30.66
N ARG A 113 -14.61 11.20 -30.11
CA ARG A 113 -14.24 9.98 -30.84
C ARG A 113 -14.79 8.66 -30.26
N GLY A 114 -15.57 8.69 -29.17
CA GLY A 114 -16.29 7.52 -28.65
C GLY A 114 -15.41 6.38 -28.13
N TYR A 115 -14.21 6.67 -27.61
CA TYR A 115 -13.27 5.62 -27.19
C TYR A 115 -13.51 5.11 -25.77
N ILE A 116 -14.13 5.94 -24.93
CA ILE A 116 -14.33 5.64 -23.50
C ILE A 116 -15.73 5.04 -23.36
N PRO A 117 -15.87 3.80 -22.85
CA PRO A 117 -17.18 3.20 -22.69
C PRO A 117 -17.99 3.93 -21.62
N ARG A 118 -19.29 3.63 -21.57
CA ARG A 118 -20.16 4.09 -20.49
C ARG A 118 -20.24 3.04 -19.39
N CYS A 119 -20.14 3.48 -18.15
CA CYS A 119 -20.25 2.67 -16.95
C CYS A 119 -21.47 3.11 -16.15
N THR A 120 -22.17 2.15 -15.53
CA THR A 120 -23.27 2.43 -14.61
C THR A 120 -22.77 2.27 -13.19
N SER A 121 -22.84 3.32 -12.38
CA SER A 121 -22.53 3.24 -10.95
C SER A 121 -23.57 2.41 -10.23
N LEU A 122 -23.16 1.38 -9.47
CA LEU A 122 -24.08 0.60 -8.65
C LEU A 122 -24.66 1.40 -7.49
N LYS A 123 -23.92 2.39 -6.97
CA LYS A 123 -24.36 3.24 -5.86
C LYS A 123 -25.47 4.19 -6.31
N THR A 124 -25.32 4.85 -7.47
CA THR A 124 -26.25 5.90 -7.93
C THR A 124 -27.24 5.45 -9.00
N GLY A 125 -26.96 4.34 -9.69
CA GLY A 125 -27.72 3.87 -10.85
C GLY A 125 -27.52 4.72 -12.12
N LEU A 126 -26.69 5.77 -12.05
CA LEU A 126 -26.43 6.65 -13.18
C LEU A 126 -25.39 6.03 -14.13
N THR A 127 -25.67 6.15 -15.43
CA THR A 127 -24.77 5.73 -16.50
C THR A 127 -24.06 6.93 -17.11
N ASP A 128 -22.75 7.01 -16.95
CA ASP A 128 -21.90 8.05 -17.53
C ASP A 128 -20.63 7.46 -18.17
N MET A 129 -19.76 8.28 -18.73
CA MET A 129 -18.42 7.84 -19.15
C MET A 129 -17.68 7.19 -17.98
N CYS A 130 -17.00 6.08 -18.25
CA CYS A 130 -16.18 5.43 -17.23
C CYS A 130 -15.05 6.36 -16.78
N GLY A 131 -14.97 6.65 -15.47
CA GLY A 131 -13.93 7.51 -14.89
C GLY A 131 -12.60 6.81 -14.60
N GLY A 132 -12.49 5.50 -14.85
CA GLY A 132 -11.26 4.75 -14.60
C GLY A 132 -11.34 3.27 -14.94
N GLY A 133 -10.43 2.50 -14.35
CA GLY A 133 -10.45 1.05 -14.47
C GLY A 133 -9.18 0.36 -13.96
N LEU A 134 -9.10 -0.93 -14.25
CA LEU A 134 -7.94 -1.78 -14.03
C LEU A 134 -7.45 -2.38 -15.35
N MET A 135 -6.14 -2.62 -15.44
CA MET A 135 -5.53 -3.30 -16.58
C MET A 135 -4.40 -4.20 -16.12
N ALA A 136 -4.33 -5.41 -16.66
CA ALA A 136 -3.14 -6.26 -16.58
C ALA A 136 -2.29 -6.15 -17.85
N LEU A 137 -0.99 -6.02 -17.65
CA LEU A 137 0.02 -5.88 -18.69
C LEU A 137 1.04 -7.00 -18.57
N ASN A 138 1.28 -7.71 -19.67
CA ASN A 138 2.23 -8.82 -19.68
C ASN A 138 3.64 -8.35 -19.31
N GLY A 139 4.29 -9.06 -18.38
CA GLY A 139 5.60 -8.71 -17.85
C GLY A 139 6.72 -8.77 -18.89
N ASN A 140 6.60 -9.61 -19.92
CA ASN A 140 7.62 -9.81 -20.95
C ASN A 140 7.59 -8.75 -22.05
N ASN A 141 6.40 -8.30 -22.47
CA ASN A 141 6.25 -7.46 -23.67
C ASN A 141 5.36 -6.22 -23.50
N GLY A 142 4.65 -6.08 -22.38
CA GLY A 142 3.75 -4.95 -22.10
C GLY A 142 2.42 -4.98 -22.85
N GLU A 143 2.05 -6.10 -23.47
CA GLU A 143 0.73 -6.30 -24.08
C GLU A 143 -0.37 -6.33 -23.02
N THR A 144 -1.58 -5.87 -23.37
CA THR A 144 -2.72 -5.94 -22.44
C THR A 144 -3.24 -7.37 -22.40
N LEU A 145 -3.21 -7.98 -21.22
CA LEU A 145 -3.79 -9.31 -20.98
C LEU A 145 -5.31 -9.20 -20.77
N TRP A 146 -5.72 -8.25 -19.95
CA TRP A 146 -7.13 -7.88 -19.76
C TRP A 146 -7.28 -6.43 -19.33
N GLN A 147 -8.48 -5.87 -19.53
CA GLN A 147 -8.85 -4.53 -19.08
C GLN A 147 -10.28 -4.53 -18.55
N ARG A 148 -10.47 -3.88 -17.40
CA ARG A 148 -11.76 -3.62 -16.78
C ARG A 148 -11.98 -2.12 -16.64
N TRP A 149 -13.13 -1.64 -17.08
CA TRP A 149 -13.56 -0.26 -16.88
C TRP A 149 -14.40 -0.14 -15.62
N THR A 150 -14.29 0.99 -14.94
CA THR A 150 -15.05 1.31 -13.73
C THR A 150 -15.65 2.70 -13.82
N SER A 151 -16.76 2.92 -13.13
CA SER A 151 -17.45 4.21 -13.10
C SER A 151 -16.57 5.33 -12.54
N PHE A 152 -15.60 4.99 -11.68
CA PHE A 152 -14.71 5.94 -11.02
C PHE A 152 -13.24 5.53 -11.11
N THR A 153 -12.34 6.49 -10.90
CA THR A 153 -10.89 6.31 -10.84
C THR A 153 -10.48 5.38 -9.70
N ILE A 154 -9.50 4.52 -9.94
CA ILE A 154 -8.89 3.64 -8.93
C ILE A 154 -7.70 4.33 -8.25
N PHE A 155 -7.70 4.36 -6.91
CA PHE A 155 -6.64 4.95 -6.09
C PHE A 155 -5.90 3.93 -5.23
N SER A 156 -6.56 2.83 -4.88
CA SER A 156 -5.96 1.76 -4.10
C SER A 156 -6.18 0.42 -4.78
N LEU A 157 -5.16 -0.43 -4.71
CA LEU A 157 -5.14 -1.73 -5.38
C LEU A 157 -4.34 -2.71 -4.52
N LYS A 158 -4.86 -3.91 -4.31
CA LYS A 158 -4.20 -5.04 -3.63
C LYS A 158 -4.50 -6.32 -4.41
N CYS A 159 -3.49 -7.11 -4.71
CA CYS A 159 -3.65 -8.34 -5.49
C CYS A 159 -2.95 -9.52 -4.80
N THR A 160 -3.40 -9.84 -3.59
CA THR A 160 -2.76 -10.81 -2.68
C THR A 160 -3.80 -11.75 -2.06
N ILE A 161 -4.97 -11.87 -2.68
CA ILE A 161 -6.11 -12.62 -2.19
C ILE A 161 -6.58 -13.55 -3.30
N ASP A 162 -6.92 -14.80 -2.99
CA ASP A 162 -7.55 -15.74 -3.93
C ASP A 162 -9.02 -15.86 -3.49
N ILE A 163 -9.91 -15.13 -4.17
CA ILE A 163 -11.32 -14.97 -3.75
C ILE A 163 -12.15 -16.13 -4.29
N ASN A 164 -11.88 -16.56 -5.52
CA ASN A 164 -12.61 -17.64 -6.18
C ASN A 164 -12.01 -19.04 -5.91
N SER A 165 -10.93 -19.13 -5.12
CA SER A 165 -10.21 -20.37 -4.77
C SER A 165 -9.67 -21.14 -5.97
N ASP A 166 -9.24 -20.43 -7.01
CA ASP A 166 -8.71 -21.04 -8.24
C ASP A 166 -7.18 -21.19 -8.25
N GLY A 167 -6.53 -20.84 -7.14
CA GLY A 167 -5.09 -20.90 -6.92
C GLY A 167 -4.32 -19.69 -7.46
N GLN A 168 -4.99 -18.70 -8.05
CA GLN A 168 -4.40 -17.45 -8.51
C GLN A 168 -4.75 -16.29 -7.59
N SER A 169 -3.83 -15.31 -7.47
CA SER A 169 -4.16 -14.05 -6.80
C SER A 169 -5.11 -13.19 -7.63
N ASP A 170 -6.29 -12.94 -7.08
CA ASP A 170 -7.26 -11.92 -7.44
C ASP A 170 -6.88 -10.55 -6.87
N CYS A 171 -7.60 -9.52 -7.32
CA CYS A 171 -7.37 -8.15 -6.91
C CYS A 171 -8.61 -7.52 -6.27
N VAL A 172 -8.40 -6.78 -5.18
CA VAL A 172 -9.37 -5.82 -4.64
C VAL A 172 -8.87 -4.42 -4.97
N ALA A 173 -9.77 -3.58 -5.43
CA ALA A 173 -9.49 -2.20 -5.82
C ALA A 173 -10.50 -1.26 -5.19
N ALA A 174 -10.03 -0.06 -4.87
CA ALA A 174 -10.86 1.00 -4.31
C ALA A 174 -10.55 2.34 -4.97
N GLY A 175 -11.56 3.19 -5.06
CA GLY A 175 -11.51 4.39 -5.87
C GLY A 175 -12.37 5.52 -5.33
N ARG A 176 -12.55 6.54 -6.17
CA ARG A 176 -13.44 7.67 -5.91
C ARG A 176 -14.91 7.21 -5.86
N GLY A 177 -15.75 7.99 -5.19
CA GLY A 177 -17.21 7.82 -5.25
C GLY A 177 -17.70 6.56 -4.53
N GLY A 178 -16.89 6.05 -3.61
CA GLY A 178 -17.19 4.85 -2.84
C GLY A 178 -17.06 3.53 -3.59
N LEU A 179 -16.34 3.54 -4.71
CA LEU A 179 -16.04 2.32 -5.45
C LEU A 179 -15.12 1.41 -4.63
N ILE A 180 -15.58 0.20 -4.32
CA ILE A 180 -14.73 -0.94 -3.98
C ILE A 180 -15.20 -2.14 -4.80
N LEU A 181 -14.29 -2.81 -5.49
CA LEU A 181 -14.59 -4.03 -6.22
C LEU A 181 -13.48 -5.07 -6.07
N ALA A 182 -13.86 -6.33 -6.22
CA ALA A 182 -12.95 -7.44 -6.46
C ALA A 182 -13.01 -7.88 -7.92
N VAL A 183 -11.85 -8.16 -8.50
CA VAL A 183 -11.71 -8.72 -9.83
C VAL A 183 -10.86 -9.98 -9.81
N ASP A 184 -11.26 -10.93 -10.64
CA ASP A 184 -10.49 -12.12 -10.96
C ASP A 184 -9.14 -11.72 -11.56
N GLY A 185 -8.05 -12.21 -10.98
CA GLY A 185 -6.70 -11.84 -11.38
C GLY A 185 -6.35 -12.28 -12.80
N ARG A 186 -6.90 -13.41 -13.27
CA ARG A 186 -6.61 -14.02 -14.57
C ARG A 186 -7.27 -13.30 -15.74
N ASN A 187 -8.49 -12.82 -15.54
CA ASN A 187 -9.33 -12.33 -16.65
C ASN A 187 -9.96 -10.95 -16.39
N GLY A 188 -9.81 -10.38 -15.19
CA GLY A 188 -10.35 -9.07 -14.83
C GLY A 188 -11.87 -9.04 -14.73
N ASN A 189 -12.56 -10.17 -14.61
CA ASN A 189 -14.01 -10.22 -14.37
C ASN A 189 -14.32 -9.78 -12.94
N ILE A 190 -15.43 -9.09 -12.74
CA ILE A 190 -15.87 -8.67 -11.41
C ILE A 190 -16.35 -9.90 -10.65
N LEU A 191 -15.77 -10.15 -9.48
CA LEU A 191 -16.21 -11.20 -8.55
C LEU A 191 -17.31 -10.65 -7.63
N TRP A 192 -17.09 -9.45 -7.10
CA TRP A 192 -18.10 -8.66 -6.39
C TRP A 192 -17.78 -7.17 -6.47
N GLU A 193 -18.80 -6.34 -6.26
CA GLU A 193 -18.66 -4.89 -6.09
C GLU A 193 -19.47 -4.49 -4.86
N LEU A 194 -18.85 -3.67 -4.00
CA LEU A 194 -19.43 -3.24 -2.74
C LEU A 194 -20.73 -2.47 -2.98
N LYS A 195 -21.78 -2.89 -2.29
CA LYS A 195 -23.09 -2.21 -2.29
C LYS A 195 -23.29 -1.48 -0.97
N ASP A 196 -22.55 -0.40 -0.76
CA ASP A 196 -22.75 0.46 0.40
C ASP A 196 -23.69 1.62 0.05
N TYR A 197 -24.93 1.48 0.52
CA TYR A 197 -25.97 2.50 0.38
C TYR A 197 -26.10 3.39 1.62
N SER A 198 -25.32 3.13 2.67
CA SER A 198 -25.39 3.91 3.91
C SER A 198 -24.92 5.36 3.72
N ASP A 199 -24.13 5.61 2.67
CA ASP A 199 -23.52 6.91 2.34
C ASP A 199 -24.21 7.60 1.14
N LEU A 200 -25.49 7.30 0.88
CA LEU A 200 -26.23 7.75 -0.33
C LEU A 200 -26.54 9.26 -0.42
N GLU A 201 -25.98 10.11 0.43
CA GLU A 201 -26.01 11.57 0.25
C GLU A 201 -24.89 12.09 -0.68
N SER A 202 -24.20 11.21 -1.43
CA SER A 202 -23.08 11.56 -2.34
C SER A 202 -23.47 12.42 -3.57
N TYR A 203 -24.69 12.95 -3.62
CA TYR A 203 -25.14 13.93 -4.61
C TYR A 203 -24.89 15.39 -4.18
N ALA A 204 -24.27 15.63 -3.03
CA ALA A 204 -23.76 16.95 -2.71
C ALA A 204 -22.67 17.35 -3.72
N GLU A 205 -22.71 18.59 -4.23
CA GLU A 205 -21.78 19.15 -5.25
C GLU A 205 -20.29 19.00 -4.88
N THR A 206 -19.99 18.78 -3.60
CA THR A 206 -18.69 18.35 -3.08
C THR A 206 -18.91 17.16 -2.16
N SER A 207 -18.67 15.94 -2.67
CA SER A 207 -18.50 14.75 -1.84
C SER A 207 -17.09 14.18 -2.05
N ILE A 208 -16.31 14.14 -0.98
CA ILE A 208 -15.10 13.32 -0.94
C ILE A 208 -15.51 11.98 -0.36
N ASP A 209 -15.33 10.93 -1.16
CA ASP A 209 -15.55 9.55 -0.77
C ASP A 209 -14.38 8.73 -1.33
N LEU A 210 -13.29 8.72 -0.58
CA LEU A 210 -12.01 8.13 -0.96
C LEU A 210 -11.74 6.92 -0.09
N TYR A 211 -11.67 5.75 -0.73
CA TYR A 211 -11.32 4.52 -0.05
C TYR A 211 -9.87 4.14 -0.29
N THR A 212 -9.19 3.77 0.78
CA THR A 212 -7.93 3.02 0.70
C THR A 212 -8.08 1.72 1.45
N ILE A 213 -7.45 0.67 0.93
CA ILE A 213 -7.72 -0.72 1.31
C ILE A 213 -6.46 -1.46 1.71
N ASN A 214 -6.65 -2.41 2.62
CA ASN A 214 -5.69 -3.45 2.90
C ASN A 214 -6.40 -4.81 2.99
N VAL A 215 -5.72 -5.86 2.57
CA VAL A 215 -6.21 -7.24 2.74
C VAL A 215 -5.68 -7.75 4.07
N VAL A 216 -6.56 -8.30 4.88
CA VAL A 216 -6.24 -8.89 6.19
C VAL A 216 -6.63 -10.37 6.16
N ARG A 217 -6.16 -11.15 7.13
CA ARG A 217 -6.59 -12.56 7.22
C ARG A 217 -8.10 -12.67 7.37
N ASP A 218 -8.61 -13.88 7.16
CA ASP A 218 -10.02 -14.20 7.40
C ASP A 218 -10.41 -13.92 8.86
N LEU A 219 -11.37 -13.01 9.07
CA LEU A 219 -11.89 -12.62 10.38
C LEU A 219 -13.30 -13.14 10.64
N ASN A 220 -14.02 -13.60 9.61
CA ASN A 220 -15.37 -14.16 9.73
C ASN A 220 -15.43 -15.70 9.62
N ASN A 221 -14.30 -16.34 9.35
CA ASN A 221 -14.10 -17.77 9.14
C ASN A 221 -14.87 -18.34 7.92
N ASP A 222 -14.97 -17.57 6.83
CA ASP A 222 -15.56 -18.02 5.56
C ASP A 222 -14.55 -18.70 4.61
N GLY A 223 -13.27 -18.74 5.00
CA GLY A 223 -12.18 -19.39 4.26
C GLY A 223 -11.41 -18.43 3.34
N ILE A 224 -11.88 -17.20 3.16
CA ILE A 224 -11.25 -16.18 2.32
C ILE A 224 -10.76 -15.02 3.20
N ALA A 225 -9.61 -14.44 2.83
CA ALA A 225 -9.07 -13.25 3.51
C ALA A 225 -10.05 -12.06 3.44
N ASP A 226 -10.11 -11.22 4.47
CA ASP A 226 -11.03 -10.07 4.52
C ASP A 226 -10.37 -8.77 4.06
N VAL A 227 -11.19 -7.72 3.87
CA VAL A 227 -10.75 -6.40 3.42
C VAL A 227 -11.03 -5.36 4.50
N LEU A 228 -9.98 -4.66 4.94
CA LEU A 228 -10.11 -3.42 5.68
C LEU A 228 -10.07 -2.25 4.71
N ALA A 229 -11.09 -1.41 4.75
CA ALA A 229 -11.15 -0.19 4.00
C ALA A 229 -11.30 0.98 4.98
N VAL A 230 -10.57 2.07 4.73
CA VAL A 230 -10.86 3.34 5.40
C VAL A 230 -11.38 4.31 4.36
N HIS A 231 -12.37 5.09 4.77
CA HIS A 231 -12.94 6.13 3.93
C HIS A 231 -13.11 7.42 4.69
N VAL A 232 -12.87 8.51 3.99
CA VAL A 232 -13.26 9.85 4.43
C VAL A 232 -14.57 10.16 3.75
N GLU A 233 -15.57 10.49 4.56
CA GLU A 233 -16.84 11.05 4.11
C GLU A 233 -16.82 12.55 4.39
N GLU A 234 -16.94 13.35 3.34
CA GLU A 234 -17.20 14.78 3.46
C GLU A 234 -18.49 15.13 2.72
N THR A 235 -19.56 15.34 3.47
CA THR A 235 -20.86 15.83 2.99
C THR A 235 -21.30 17.03 3.81
N GLN A 236 -22.39 17.70 3.38
CA GLN A 236 -22.97 18.80 4.16
C GLN A 236 -23.48 18.37 5.56
N ARG A 237 -23.75 17.07 5.77
CA ARG A 237 -24.36 16.54 7.00
C ARG A 237 -23.42 15.66 7.81
N ALA A 238 -22.45 15.03 7.16
CA ALA A 238 -21.49 14.13 7.79
C ALA A 238 -20.08 14.50 7.34
N HIS A 239 -19.22 14.73 8.33
CA HIS A 239 -17.79 14.86 8.14
C HIS A 239 -17.11 13.83 9.03
N GLY A 240 -16.20 13.07 8.44
CA GLY A 240 -15.26 12.26 9.20
C GLY A 240 -14.91 10.91 8.57
N GLY A 241 -13.89 10.27 9.15
CA GLY A 241 -13.45 8.98 8.69
C GLY A 241 -14.28 7.83 9.26
N HIS A 242 -14.45 6.76 8.47
CA HIS A 242 -14.82 5.46 9.03
C HIS A 242 -13.91 4.35 8.51
N ILE A 243 -13.93 3.25 9.24
CA ILE A 243 -13.27 2.00 8.94
C ILE A 243 -14.37 0.99 8.63
N LYS A 244 -14.30 0.38 7.45
CA LYS A 244 -15.21 -0.68 7.01
C LYS A 244 -14.41 -1.98 7.00
N LEU A 245 -14.92 -2.99 7.71
CA LEU A 245 -14.48 -4.37 7.55
C LEU A 245 -15.44 -5.05 6.60
N ILE A 246 -14.91 -5.63 5.53
CA ILE A 246 -15.66 -6.18 4.41
C ILE A 246 -15.22 -7.63 4.20
N SER A 247 -16.17 -8.56 4.07
CA SER A 247 -15.87 -9.95 3.71
C SER A 247 -15.21 -9.99 2.34
N GLY A 248 -14.01 -10.56 2.25
CA GLY A 248 -13.31 -10.65 0.97
C GLY A 248 -13.93 -11.66 0.01
N ALA A 249 -14.66 -12.66 0.51
CA ALA A 249 -15.42 -13.60 -0.31
C ALA A 249 -16.63 -12.94 -1.01
N THR A 250 -17.33 -12.05 -0.31
CA THR A 250 -18.68 -11.62 -0.71
C THR A 250 -18.83 -10.13 -0.99
N GLY A 251 -17.89 -9.30 -0.51
CA GLY A 251 -18.02 -7.85 -0.53
C GLY A 251 -19.04 -7.30 0.48
N ILE A 252 -19.55 -8.12 1.41
CA ILE A 252 -20.52 -7.68 2.43
C ILE A 252 -19.78 -6.97 3.57
N ILE A 253 -20.33 -5.83 4.02
CA ILE A 253 -19.82 -5.11 5.20
C ILE A 253 -20.13 -5.92 6.46
N LEU A 254 -19.07 -6.36 7.13
CA LEU A 254 -19.14 -7.06 8.42
C LEU A 254 -19.22 -6.07 9.58
N LYS A 255 -18.52 -4.92 9.46
CA LYS A 255 -18.48 -3.89 10.48
C LYS A 255 -18.23 -2.51 9.88
N SER A 256 -18.87 -1.49 10.46
CA SER A 256 -18.57 -0.08 10.21
C SER A 256 -18.21 0.58 11.54
N ILE A 257 -17.04 1.21 11.60
CA ILE A 257 -16.45 1.76 12.83
C ILE A 257 -16.06 3.22 12.56
N PRO A 258 -16.58 4.20 13.31
CA PRO A 258 -16.07 5.57 13.20
C PRO A 258 -14.61 5.61 13.64
N THR A 259 -13.81 6.39 12.92
CA THR A 259 -12.43 6.70 13.33
C THR A 259 -12.41 7.44 14.69
N PRO A 260 -11.28 7.40 15.42
CA PRO A 260 -11.11 8.20 16.64
C PRO A 260 -11.45 9.67 16.39
N TYR A 261 -12.27 10.28 17.25
CA TYR A 261 -12.77 11.65 17.08
C TYR A 261 -13.44 11.96 15.73
N ARG A 262 -13.82 10.96 14.93
CA ARG A 262 -14.23 11.07 13.52
C ARG A 262 -13.18 11.71 12.62
N GLU A 263 -11.91 11.62 12.96
CA GLU A 263 -10.82 12.19 12.18
C GLU A 263 -10.67 11.52 10.80
N GLU A 264 -10.31 12.29 9.80
CA GLU A 264 -10.14 11.82 8.44
C GLU A 264 -8.97 10.81 8.34
N MET A 265 -9.05 9.82 7.45
CA MET A 265 -7.97 8.87 7.21
C MET A 265 -7.71 8.73 5.70
N PHE A 266 -6.51 9.10 5.27
CA PHE A 266 -6.10 9.08 3.86
C PHE A 266 -5.14 7.93 3.52
N VAL A 267 -4.70 7.18 4.54
CA VAL A 267 -3.71 6.13 4.40
C VAL A 267 -4.28 4.78 4.85
N PRO A 268 -3.92 3.67 4.16
CA PRO A 268 -4.45 2.36 4.51
C PRO A 268 -3.97 1.92 5.88
N ILE A 269 -4.85 1.20 6.59
CA ILE A 269 -4.54 0.58 7.89
C ILE A 269 -3.39 -0.40 7.72
N GLN A 270 -2.38 -0.27 8.57
CA GLN A 270 -1.23 -1.18 8.59
C GLN A 270 -1.41 -2.23 9.68
N GLN A 271 -0.84 -3.41 9.47
CA GLN A 271 -0.84 -4.49 10.46
C GLN A 271 0.44 -4.42 11.29
N LEU A 272 0.30 -4.58 12.60
CA LEU A 272 1.39 -4.72 13.56
C LEU A 272 1.25 -6.07 14.25
N MET A 273 2.32 -6.86 14.24
CA MET A 273 2.34 -8.17 14.87
C MET A 273 3.11 -8.12 16.19
N GLY A 274 2.44 -8.47 17.28
CA GLY A 274 3.06 -8.68 18.58
C GLY A 274 3.89 -9.96 18.62
N LYS A 275 4.79 -10.05 19.61
CA LYS A 275 5.67 -11.20 19.82
C LYS A 275 4.93 -12.51 20.12
N ASP A 276 3.75 -12.41 20.71
CA ASP A 276 2.81 -13.49 21.00
C ASP A 276 1.91 -13.86 19.80
N GLY A 277 2.10 -13.21 18.65
CA GLY A 277 1.24 -13.34 17.48
C GLY A 277 -0.05 -12.52 17.58
N ALA A 278 -0.23 -11.71 18.62
CA ALA A 278 -1.38 -10.82 18.73
C ALA A 278 -1.29 -9.74 17.64
N GLU A 279 -2.32 -9.67 16.81
CA GLU A 279 -2.41 -8.68 15.74
C GLU A 279 -3.08 -7.39 16.23
N GLN A 280 -2.46 -6.28 15.87
CA GLN A 280 -3.00 -4.94 16.02
C GLN A 280 -3.03 -4.25 14.67
N PHE A 281 -3.96 -3.33 14.54
CA PHE A 281 -4.10 -2.48 13.38
C PHE A 281 -3.64 -1.08 13.75
N LEU A 282 -2.75 -0.50 12.94
CA LEU A 282 -2.26 0.85 13.08
C LEU A 282 -3.08 1.79 12.18
N MET A 283 -3.72 2.76 12.81
CA MET A 283 -4.46 3.83 12.16
C MET A 283 -3.68 5.13 12.29
N VAL A 284 -3.70 5.89 11.20
CA VAL A 284 -3.06 7.19 11.09
C VAL A 284 -4.09 8.15 10.52
N SER A 285 -4.41 9.21 11.25
CA SER A 285 -5.53 10.11 10.97
C SER A 285 -5.13 11.59 10.89
N GLY A 286 -6.09 12.39 10.44
CA GLY A 286 -6.05 13.84 10.28
C GLY A 286 -5.41 14.31 8.98
N GLY A 287 -5.24 15.62 8.87
CA GLY A 287 -4.78 16.29 7.66
C GLY A 287 -3.76 17.38 7.95
N GLN A 288 -3.39 18.16 6.94
CA GLN A 288 -2.41 19.24 7.13
C GLN A 288 -2.85 20.29 8.15
N ASN A 289 -4.16 20.61 8.20
CA ASN A 289 -4.75 21.65 9.04
C ASN A 289 -5.90 21.13 9.91
N SER A 290 -6.03 19.81 10.07
CA SER A 290 -7.04 19.17 10.91
C SER A 290 -6.36 18.29 11.98
N PRO A 291 -6.94 18.17 13.19
CA PRO A 291 -6.42 17.29 14.22
C PRO A 291 -6.25 15.85 13.72
N GLY A 292 -5.25 15.16 14.23
CA GLY A 292 -5.01 13.77 13.87
C GLY A 292 -4.06 13.06 14.82
N GLY A 293 -4.01 11.74 14.70
CA GLY A 293 -3.20 10.93 15.58
C GLY A 293 -2.78 9.60 14.99
N ILE A 294 -2.03 8.89 15.80
CA ILE A 294 -1.59 7.52 15.59
C ILE A 294 -2.30 6.70 16.66
N TYR A 295 -3.06 5.72 16.23
CA TYR A 295 -3.87 4.87 17.10
C TYR A 295 -3.63 3.41 16.75
N THR A 296 -3.71 2.53 17.75
CA THR A 296 -3.76 1.09 17.52
C THR A 296 -5.09 0.51 17.96
N LEU A 297 -5.60 -0.45 17.19
CA LEU A 297 -6.80 -1.22 17.51
C LEU A 297 -6.47 -2.70 17.46
N LYS A 298 -6.69 -3.41 18.57
CA LYS A 298 -6.49 -4.87 18.60
C LYS A 298 -7.49 -5.56 17.67
N GLN A 299 -7.08 -6.63 17.01
CA GLN A 299 -7.96 -7.35 16.09
C GLN A 299 -9.20 -7.94 16.77
N GLU A 300 -9.12 -8.35 18.05
CA GLU A 300 -10.28 -8.77 18.84
C GLU A 300 -11.31 -7.64 19.05
N ASN A 301 -10.83 -6.41 19.18
CA ASN A 301 -11.66 -5.22 19.36
C ASN A 301 -12.25 -4.75 18.03
N LEU A 302 -11.61 -4.97 16.89
CA LEU A 302 -12.17 -4.65 15.59
C LEU A 302 -13.54 -5.35 15.39
N MET A 303 -13.61 -6.65 15.64
CA MET A 303 -14.86 -7.41 15.49
C MET A 303 -15.90 -7.04 16.56
N LYS A 304 -15.44 -6.82 17.79
CA LYS A 304 -16.30 -6.56 18.95
C LYS A 304 -16.48 -5.07 19.25
N PHE A 305 -16.09 -4.19 18.33
CA PHE A 305 -15.98 -2.76 18.58
C PHE A 305 -17.26 -2.22 19.24
N VAL A 306 -17.08 -1.61 20.41
CA VAL A 306 -18.15 -1.06 21.26
C VAL A 306 -18.07 0.47 21.28
N GLY A 307 -16.88 1.05 21.15
CA GLY A 307 -16.72 2.49 21.10
C GLY A 307 -15.26 2.96 21.14
N GLU A 308 -15.09 4.28 21.17
CA GLU A 308 -13.80 4.96 20.99
C GLU A 308 -12.71 4.52 21.98
N LYS A 309 -13.07 4.10 23.19
CA LYS A 309 -12.14 3.55 24.20
C LYS A 309 -11.39 2.29 23.76
N ASP A 310 -11.85 1.63 22.70
CA ASP A 310 -11.22 0.42 22.17
C ASP A 310 -9.95 0.74 21.36
N PHE A 311 -9.78 2.00 20.95
CA PHE A 311 -8.56 2.53 20.35
C PHE A 311 -7.55 2.89 21.43
N GLU A 312 -6.30 2.49 21.22
CA GLU A 312 -5.16 2.87 22.05
C GLU A 312 -4.39 4.01 21.36
N PRO A 313 -4.37 5.22 21.94
CA PRO A 313 -3.65 6.35 21.34
C PRO A 313 -2.14 6.22 21.58
N VAL A 314 -1.35 6.36 20.51
CA VAL A 314 0.12 6.47 20.57
C VAL A 314 0.53 7.94 20.65
N MET A 315 -0.06 8.76 19.78
CA MET A 315 0.16 10.22 19.74
C MET A 315 -1.05 10.88 19.09
N ARG A 316 -1.39 12.09 19.52
CA ARG A 316 -2.34 12.96 18.83
C ARG A 316 -1.81 14.39 18.81
N ILE A 317 -2.04 15.08 17.70
CA ILE A 317 -1.68 16.49 17.51
C ILE A 317 -2.95 17.26 17.16
N ASP A 318 -3.26 18.31 17.92
CA ASP A 318 -4.50 19.07 17.75
C ASP A 318 -4.46 20.04 16.55
N SER A 319 -3.26 20.42 16.09
CA SER A 319 -3.09 21.40 15.00
C SER A 319 -2.95 20.78 13.60
N SER A 320 -2.64 19.48 13.52
CA SER A 320 -2.34 18.76 12.28
C SER A 320 -2.39 17.26 12.53
N GLY A 321 -2.64 16.46 11.52
CA GLY A 321 -2.56 15.00 11.57
C GLY A 321 -1.37 14.43 10.81
N PHE A 322 -1.58 13.23 10.28
CA PHE A 322 -0.59 12.43 9.59
C PHE A 322 -1.22 11.87 8.31
N MET A 323 -0.60 12.13 7.16
CA MET A 323 -1.12 11.74 5.84
C MET A 323 -0.16 10.80 5.08
N VAL A 324 0.74 10.14 5.80
CA VAL A 324 1.67 9.16 5.23
C VAL A 324 1.60 7.86 6.03
N PRO A 325 1.74 6.70 5.37
CA PRO A 325 1.88 5.44 6.09
C PRO A 325 3.17 5.47 6.94
N ALA A 326 3.12 4.83 8.09
CA ALA A 326 4.30 4.62 8.92
C ALA A 326 5.26 3.62 8.26
N VAL A 327 6.55 3.79 8.49
CA VAL A 327 7.55 2.75 8.24
C VAL A 327 7.58 1.86 9.48
N LEU A 328 7.31 0.58 9.28
CA LEU A 328 7.32 -0.43 10.34
C LEU A 328 8.65 -1.19 10.29
N THR A 329 9.43 -1.14 11.37
CA THR A 329 10.73 -1.81 11.45
C THR A 329 11.19 -1.92 12.89
N ASP A 330 11.84 -3.03 13.26
CA ASP A 330 12.43 -3.20 14.59
C ASP A 330 13.68 -2.30 14.76
N LEU A 331 13.58 -1.28 15.61
CA LEU A 331 14.66 -0.32 15.91
C LEU A 331 15.42 -0.67 17.19
N ASN A 332 14.79 -1.37 18.13
CA ASN A 332 15.33 -1.64 19.47
C ASN A 332 15.87 -3.07 19.64
N GLY A 333 15.64 -3.96 18.66
CA GLY A 333 16.08 -5.36 18.64
C GLY A 333 15.19 -6.33 19.41
N ASP A 334 13.95 -5.96 19.76
CA ASP A 334 13.03 -6.79 20.55
C ASP A 334 12.20 -7.78 19.73
N SER A 335 12.37 -7.76 18.40
CA SER A 335 11.64 -8.54 17.40
C SER A 335 10.17 -8.16 17.20
N VAL A 336 9.76 -6.96 17.64
CA VAL A 336 8.49 -6.32 17.30
C VAL A 336 8.78 -5.11 16.40
N GLU A 337 7.94 -4.87 15.40
CA GLU A 337 8.13 -3.71 14.53
C GLU A 337 7.77 -2.41 15.25
N ASP A 338 8.70 -1.46 15.27
CA ASP A 338 8.50 -0.10 15.77
C ASP A 338 7.91 0.81 14.67
N ILE A 339 7.30 1.91 15.12
CA ILE A 339 6.54 2.83 14.26
C ILE A 339 7.38 4.07 13.99
N VAL A 340 7.79 4.28 12.74
CA VAL A 340 8.45 5.52 12.30
C VAL A 340 7.54 6.32 11.37
N ILE A 341 7.28 7.58 11.69
CA ILE A 341 6.33 8.39 10.93
C ILE A 341 6.74 9.85 10.85
N SER A 342 6.48 10.49 9.71
CA SER A 342 6.70 11.93 9.52
C SER A 342 5.40 12.72 9.70
N SER A 343 5.53 13.88 10.34
CA SER A 343 4.44 14.81 10.60
C SER A 343 4.60 16.11 9.81
N PHE A 344 3.49 16.83 9.60
CA PHE A 344 3.47 18.15 8.97
C PHE A 344 4.26 19.21 9.76
N ASN A 345 4.52 18.99 11.05
CA ASN A 345 5.33 19.89 11.87
C ASN A 345 6.85 19.76 11.62
N SER A 346 7.25 19.17 10.48
CA SER A 346 8.66 18.92 10.10
C SER A 346 9.43 18.00 11.07
N THR A 347 8.71 17.17 11.83
CA THR A 347 9.31 16.20 12.77
C THR A 347 9.06 14.78 12.28
N ILE A 348 10.08 13.95 12.42
CA ILE A 348 9.98 12.49 12.31
C ILE A 348 9.93 11.93 13.74
N TYR A 349 8.95 11.08 14.01
CA TYR A 349 8.79 10.41 15.30
C TYR A 349 9.07 8.92 15.14
N ALA A 350 9.63 8.31 16.18
CA ALA A 350 9.71 6.87 16.34
C ALA A 350 9.09 6.43 17.66
N PHE A 351 8.25 5.41 17.62
CA PHE A 351 7.58 4.82 18.78
C PHE A 351 7.84 3.33 18.83
N ASP A 352 8.00 2.83 20.05
CA ASP A 352 8.14 1.41 20.34
C ASP A 352 6.87 0.66 19.96
N GLY A 353 7.00 -0.40 19.17
CA GLY A 353 5.89 -1.19 18.67
C GLY A 353 5.16 -1.95 19.77
N MET A 354 5.84 -2.28 20.87
CA MET A 354 5.29 -3.10 21.95
C MET A 354 4.55 -2.27 23.00
N ASN A 355 5.15 -1.17 23.46
CA ASN A 355 4.64 -0.35 24.56
C ASN A 355 4.20 1.07 24.15
N LYS A 356 4.32 1.41 22.86
CA LYS A 356 3.92 2.70 22.27
C LYS A 356 4.65 3.93 22.81
N SER A 357 5.71 3.74 23.61
CA SER A 357 6.52 4.86 24.09
C SER A 357 7.33 5.48 22.96
N GLN A 358 7.55 6.79 23.02
CA GLN A 358 8.39 7.46 22.03
C GLN A 358 9.86 7.06 22.25
N LEU A 359 10.49 6.45 21.24
CA LEU A 359 11.91 6.10 21.24
C LEU A 359 12.77 7.34 20.98
N TRP A 360 12.42 8.10 19.93
CA TRP A 360 13.08 9.34 19.59
C TRP A 360 12.18 10.22 18.71
N SER A 361 12.53 11.50 18.61
CA SER A 361 11.99 12.40 17.59
C SER A 361 13.10 13.26 17.01
N TYR A 362 12.98 13.59 15.73
CA TYR A 362 13.94 14.41 15.01
C TYR A 362 13.21 15.50 14.23
N ALA A 363 13.34 16.74 14.72
CA ALA A 363 12.82 17.91 14.03
C ALA A 363 13.83 18.37 12.98
N ILE A 364 13.42 18.41 11.71
CA ILE A 364 14.25 18.86 10.60
C ILE A 364 14.43 20.39 10.74
N PRO A 365 15.66 20.90 10.98
CA PRO A 365 15.87 22.33 11.13
C PRO A 365 15.66 23.04 9.79
N GLY A 366 14.81 24.07 9.78
CA GLY A 366 14.75 25.04 8.67
C GLY A 366 13.78 24.73 7.53
N LYS A 367 12.47 24.66 7.83
CA LYS A 367 11.43 25.20 6.95
C LYS A 367 10.22 25.69 7.75
N LEU A 368 9.65 26.77 7.24
CA LEU A 368 8.80 27.76 7.90
C LEU A 368 7.46 27.18 8.39
N ARG A 369 7.00 27.69 9.54
CA ARG A 369 5.57 27.85 9.83
C ARG A 369 4.96 28.58 8.63
N SER A 370 4.22 27.87 7.78
CA SER A 370 3.34 28.48 6.77
C SER A 370 1.99 28.76 7.41
#